data_AF-A0A7L5UME9-F1
#
_entry.id   AF-A0A7L5UME9-F1
#
_cell.length_a   1.000
_cell.length_b   1.000
_cell.length_c   1.000
_cell.angle_alpha   90.00
_cell.angle_beta   90.00
_cell.angle_gamma   90.00
#
_symmetry.space_group_name_H-M   'P 1'
#
loop_
_entity.id
_entity.type
_entity.pdbx_description
1 polymer ?
#
loop_
_entity_poly.entity_id
_entity_poly.type
_entity_poly.pdbx_seq_one_letter_code
_entity_poly.pdbx_strand_id
1 'polypeptide(L)'
;MYVNGSKNGFLHQTTRNGNSTALMSNKTETMKMPLDLTVNSQKYVVTGYPQYVRVKISGPSALVTTTMNTQNFKVYANLNNLGNGEHTVKLKTSGLNSELRARIIPATIKVKIQPRITTALPVEVRLSAKTVNGNYKVGTPKASLNTVQITGAKSEVKRVAKVIAVVNVPKNATSDLQQQVTLQAIDRRGQTVNVVVMPSTISVTVPINASKSDSNSSSSSSSESSSNKTSESQSQSSQSEKSSSSESSSDSSNS
;
A
#
# COMPACT_ATOMS: atom_id res chain seq x y z
N MET A 1 -37.59 65.32 -69.25
CA MET A 1 -37.85 66.29 -68.15
C MET A 1 -38.83 65.65 -67.19
N TYR A 2 -38.41 65.29 -65.98
CA TYR A 2 -39.10 65.55 -64.71
C TYR A 2 -38.21 65.03 -63.58
N VAL A 3 -37.91 65.94 -62.66
CA VAL A 3 -36.98 65.82 -61.55
C VAL A 3 -37.64 65.12 -60.37
N ASN A 4 -36.88 64.40 -59.55
CA ASN A 4 -37.13 64.47 -58.12
C ASN A 4 -35.83 64.34 -57.31
N GLY A 5 -35.65 65.31 -56.42
CA GLY A 5 -34.44 65.53 -55.65
C GLY A 5 -34.39 64.73 -54.34
N SER A 6 -33.14 64.45 -53.99
CA SER A 6 -32.53 64.24 -52.68
C SER A 6 -33.36 64.41 -51.41
N LYS A 7 -33.23 63.45 -50.49
CA LYS A 7 -32.58 63.69 -49.17
C LYS A 7 -32.18 62.38 -48.47
N ASN A 8 -30.94 62.43 -47.97
CA ASN A 8 -30.21 61.41 -47.21
C ASN A 8 -30.93 60.94 -45.94
N GLY A 9 -30.64 59.69 -45.56
CA GLY A 9 -30.84 59.19 -44.20
C GLY A 9 -30.29 57.77 -44.05
N PHE A 10 -28.99 57.64 -43.81
CA PHE A 10 -28.37 56.38 -43.40
C PHE A 10 -28.78 56.02 -41.97
N LEU A 11 -29.41 54.88 -41.77
CA LEU A 11 -29.29 54.08 -40.55
C LEU A 11 -29.28 52.60 -40.92
N HIS A 12 -28.12 51.98 -40.77
CA HIS A 12 -27.94 50.53 -40.86
C HIS A 12 -28.65 49.86 -39.67
N GLN A 13 -29.67 49.06 -39.93
CA GLN A 13 -30.13 48.05 -38.99
C GLN A 13 -29.79 46.69 -39.57
N THR A 14 -28.55 46.24 -39.34
CA THR A 14 -28.19 44.85 -39.51
C THR A 14 -28.84 44.07 -38.37
N THR A 15 -30.00 43.49 -38.66
CA THR A 15 -30.61 42.46 -37.84
C THR A 15 -29.70 41.24 -37.83
N ARG A 16 -28.75 41.18 -36.88
CA ARG A 16 -27.97 39.98 -36.58
C ARG A 16 -28.85 39.00 -35.81
N ASN A 17 -29.83 38.45 -36.51
CA ASN A 17 -30.69 37.36 -36.04
C ASN A 17 -29.94 36.03 -36.23
N GLY A 18 -29.34 35.50 -35.16
CA GLY A 18 -28.60 34.23 -35.24
C GLY A 18 -28.24 33.54 -33.93
N ASN A 19 -28.34 34.20 -32.77
CA ASN A 19 -27.93 33.61 -31.49
C ASN A 19 -29.05 33.36 -30.47
N SER A 20 -30.29 33.76 -30.75
CA SER A 20 -31.42 33.55 -29.83
C SER A 20 -31.90 32.09 -29.81
N THR A 21 -31.76 31.38 -30.92
CA THR A 21 -32.29 30.02 -31.10
C THR A 21 -31.42 28.94 -30.44
N ALA A 22 -30.10 29.16 -30.32
CA ALA A 22 -29.18 28.24 -29.64
C ALA A 22 -29.35 28.21 -28.11
N LEU A 23 -29.90 29.28 -27.54
CA LEU A 23 -30.21 29.41 -26.10
C LEU A 23 -31.53 28.71 -25.73
N MET A 24 -32.42 28.46 -26.69
CA MET A 24 -33.72 27.78 -26.50
C MET A 24 -33.67 26.27 -26.82
N SER A 25 -32.53 25.75 -27.29
CA SER A 25 -32.38 24.33 -27.63
C SER A 25 -31.98 23.51 -26.40
N ASN A 26 -32.52 22.29 -26.31
CA ASN A 26 -32.06 21.30 -25.33
C ASN A 26 -30.79 20.62 -25.84
N LYS A 27 -29.81 20.50 -24.95
CA LYS A 27 -28.56 19.77 -25.20
C LYS A 27 -28.49 18.59 -24.24
N THR A 28 -27.79 17.55 -24.66
CA THR A 28 -27.48 16.40 -23.79
C THR A 28 -26.01 16.08 -23.91
N GLU A 29 -25.33 16.00 -22.78
CA GLU A 29 -23.90 15.69 -22.68
C GLU A 29 -23.64 14.63 -21.62
N THR A 30 -22.50 13.95 -21.71
CA THR A 30 -22.07 12.98 -20.71
C THR A 30 -20.69 13.31 -20.20
N MET A 31 -20.51 13.25 -18.88
CA MET A 31 -19.22 13.49 -18.25
C MET A 31 -18.88 12.42 -17.21
N LYS A 32 -17.58 12.27 -16.94
CA LYS A 32 -17.05 11.39 -15.91
C LYS A 32 -16.86 12.19 -14.62
N MET A 33 -17.56 11.80 -13.55
CA MET A 33 -17.52 12.47 -12.26
C MET A 33 -16.91 11.56 -11.19
N PRO A 34 -16.07 12.07 -10.27
CA PRO A 34 -15.65 11.33 -9.10
C PRO A 34 -16.84 11.06 -8.19
N LEU A 35 -16.82 9.91 -7.49
CA LEU A 35 -17.85 9.54 -6.55
C LEU A 35 -17.45 9.89 -5.11
N ASP A 36 -18.30 10.66 -4.43
CA ASP A 36 -18.14 11.05 -3.03
C ASP A 36 -18.97 10.12 -2.11
N LEU A 37 -18.30 9.46 -1.16
CA LEU A 37 -18.96 8.55 -0.22
C LEU A 37 -18.84 9.09 1.21
N THR A 38 -19.98 9.32 1.85
CA THR A 38 -20.00 9.75 3.25
C THR A 38 -20.11 8.55 4.17
N VAL A 39 -19.10 8.32 5.02
CA VAL A 39 -19.05 7.25 6.03
C VAL A 39 -18.25 7.73 7.24
N ASN A 40 -18.47 7.13 8.41
CA ASN A 40 -17.59 7.32 9.55
C ASN A 40 -16.22 6.64 9.31
N SER A 41 -15.27 7.38 8.77
CA SER A 41 -13.92 6.91 8.38
C SER A 41 -13.00 6.56 9.56
N GLN A 42 -13.38 6.94 10.79
CA GLN A 42 -12.68 6.54 12.01
C GLN A 42 -13.04 5.11 12.41
N LYS A 43 -14.30 4.70 12.18
CA LYS A 43 -14.79 3.36 12.56
C LYS A 43 -14.79 2.37 11.41
N TYR A 44 -14.92 2.83 10.16
CA TYR A 44 -15.15 1.97 9.01
C TYR A 44 -14.26 2.33 7.82
N VAL A 45 -14.06 1.32 6.96
CA VAL A 45 -13.44 1.44 5.64
C VAL A 45 -14.41 0.88 4.61
N VAL A 46 -14.55 1.58 3.48
CA VAL A 46 -15.45 1.20 2.39
C VAL A 46 -14.63 0.76 1.18
N THR A 47 -15.02 -0.33 0.55
CA THR A 47 -14.31 -0.95 -0.59
C THR A 47 -15.31 -1.47 -1.64
N GLY A 48 -14.82 -1.87 -2.82
CA GLY A 48 -15.63 -2.53 -3.85
C GLY A 48 -16.45 -1.60 -4.76
N TYR A 49 -16.22 -0.29 -4.70
CA TYR A 49 -16.95 0.71 -5.49
C TYR A 49 -16.07 1.36 -6.56
N PRO A 50 -16.67 1.87 -7.66
CA PRO A 50 -15.92 2.59 -8.68
C PRO A 50 -15.56 4.01 -8.20
N GLN A 51 -14.33 4.44 -8.46
CA GLN A 51 -13.89 5.82 -8.14
C GLN A 51 -14.63 6.88 -8.96
N TYR A 52 -15.11 6.51 -10.15
CA TYR A 52 -15.77 7.41 -11.09
C TYR A 52 -17.04 6.79 -11.66
N VAL A 53 -18.02 7.64 -11.96
CA VAL A 53 -19.25 7.26 -12.65
C VAL A 53 -19.52 8.21 -13.81
N ARG A 54 -20.35 7.77 -14.76
CA ARG A 54 -20.80 8.64 -15.85
C ARG A 54 -22.09 9.33 -15.46
N VAL A 55 -22.19 10.61 -15.74
CA VAL A 55 -23.40 11.39 -15.56
C VAL A 55 -23.82 11.94 -16.92
N LYS A 56 -25.00 11.53 -17.37
CA LYS A 56 -25.65 12.10 -18.56
C LYS A 56 -26.53 13.25 -18.10
N ILE A 57 -26.26 14.46 -18.59
CA ILE A 57 -26.97 15.69 -18.23
C ILE A 57 -27.74 16.17 -19.45
N SER A 58 -29.00 16.55 -19.28
CA SER A 58 -29.84 17.11 -20.33
C SER A 58 -30.65 18.32 -19.83
N GLY A 59 -30.83 19.33 -20.68
CA GLY A 59 -31.58 20.55 -20.38
C GLY A 59 -31.18 21.71 -21.30
N PRO A 60 -31.45 22.97 -20.92
CA PRO A 60 -31.10 24.14 -21.73
C PRO A 60 -29.62 24.16 -22.11
N SER A 61 -29.32 24.38 -23.39
CA SER A 61 -27.96 24.24 -23.95
C SER A 61 -26.90 25.08 -23.22
N ALA A 62 -27.26 26.31 -22.85
CA ALA A 62 -26.37 27.21 -22.11
C ALA A 62 -26.01 26.67 -20.72
N LEU A 63 -27.00 26.12 -20.00
CA LEU A 63 -26.81 25.53 -18.68
C LEU A 63 -25.99 24.25 -18.76
N VAL A 64 -26.31 23.36 -19.71
CA VAL A 64 -25.53 22.13 -19.94
C VAL A 64 -24.07 22.49 -20.22
N THR A 65 -23.82 23.43 -21.13
CA THR A 65 -22.44 23.85 -21.47
C THR A 65 -21.71 24.44 -20.27
N THR A 66 -22.38 25.27 -19.46
CA THR A 66 -21.80 25.84 -18.23
C THR A 66 -21.49 24.76 -17.20
N THR A 67 -22.40 23.82 -16.97
CA THR A 67 -22.18 22.71 -16.02
C THR A 67 -21.06 21.79 -16.48
N MET A 68 -20.95 21.53 -17.79
CA MET A 68 -19.87 20.72 -18.35
C MET A 68 -18.48 21.36 -18.13
N ASN A 69 -18.39 22.68 -18.23
CA ASN A 69 -17.15 23.43 -18.05
C ASN A 69 -16.77 23.62 -16.57
N THR A 70 -17.75 23.90 -15.71
CA THR A 70 -17.50 24.26 -14.31
C THR A 70 -17.56 23.08 -13.34
N GLN A 71 -18.28 22.01 -13.67
CA GLN A 71 -18.44 20.82 -12.83
C GLN A 71 -18.88 21.13 -11.39
N ASN A 72 -19.70 22.17 -11.22
CA ASN A 72 -20.11 22.72 -9.94
C ASN A 72 -21.21 21.89 -9.22
N PHE A 73 -21.15 20.58 -9.32
CA PHE A 73 -22.05 19.64 -8.64
C PHE A 73 -21.28 18.36 -8.26
N LYS A 74 -21.84 17.59 -7.32
CA LYS A 74 -21.23 16.34 -6.85
C LYS A 74 -22.12 15.15 -7.13
N VAL A 75 -21.51 13.99 -7.36
CA VAL A 75 -22.20 12.69 -7.30
C VAL A 75 -21.80 12.01 -6.01
N TYR A 76 -22.79 11.58 -5.22
CA TYR A 76 -22.53 11.07 -3.89
C TYR A 76 -23.46 9.92 -3.47
N ALA A 77 -23.04 9.19 -2.43
CA ALA A 77 -23.89 8.32 -1.64
C ALA A 77 -23.58 8.43 -0.14
N ASN A 78 -24.62 8.50 0.69
CA ASN A 78 -24.51 8.55 2.14
C ASN A 78 -24.61 7.12 2.71
N LEU A 79 -23.58 6.70 3.45
CA LEU A 79 -23.43 5.37 4.04
C LEU A 79 -23.50 5.38 5.57
N ASN A 80 -23.75 6.54 6.20
CA ASN A 80 -23.70 6.67 7.67
C ASN A 80 -24.69 5.79 8.42
N ASN A 81 -25.79 5.39 7.77
CA ASN A 81 -26.83 4.55 8.36
C ASN A 81 -26.63 3.06 8.07
N LEU A 82 -25.50 2.67 7.46
CA LEU A 82 -25.21 1.30 7.07
C LEU A 82 -24.16 0.69 8.00
N GLY A 83 -24.43 -0.53 8.46
CA GLY A 83 -23.51 -1.32 9.28
C GLY A 83 -22.43 -2.05 8.46
N ASN A 84 -21.65 -2.89 9.14
CA ASN A 84 -20.70 -3.78 8.49
C ASN A 84 -21.40 -4.76 7.53
N GLY A 85 -20.82 -4.98 6.35
CA GLY A 85 -21.37 -5.89 5.35
C GLY A 85 -21.35 -5.32 3.94
N GLU A 86 -22.00 -6.02 3.03
CA GLU A 86 -22.17 -5.62 1.65
C GLU A 86 -23.53 -4.96 1.45
N HIS A 87 -23.55 -3.81 0.77
CA HIS A 87 -24.74 -3.00 0.55
C HIS A 87 -24.84 -2.56 -0.89
N THR A 88 -26.07 -2.43 -1.39
CA THR A 88 -26.33 -1.78 -2.68
C THR A 88 -26.92 -0.41 -2.41
N VAL A 89 -26.25 0.64 -2.89
CA VAL A 89 -26.63 2.03 -2.60
C VAL A 89 -26.92 2.80 -3.89
N LYS A 90 -27.95 3.64 -3.85
CA LYS A 90 -28.34 4.50 -4.97
C LYS A 90 -27.54 5.80 -4.94
N LEU A 91 -26.97 6.16 -6.08
CA LEU A 91 -26.21 7.39 -6.25
C LEU A 91 -27.16 8.58 -6.43
N LYS A 92 -26.74 9.75 -5.95
CA LYS A 92 -27.49 11.00 -6.05
C LYS A 92 -26.58 12.13 -6.52
N THR A 93 -27.17 13.18 -7.07
CA THR A 93 -26.47 14.44 -7.36
C THR A 93 -26.77 15.48 -6.28
N SER A 94 -25.79 16.31 -5.93
CA SER A 94 -25.98 17.49 -5.08
C SER A 94 -25.42 18.73 -5.78
N GLY A 95 -26.12 19.86 -5.69
CA GLY A 95 -25.70 21.14 -6.30
C GLY A 95 -25.97 21.26 -7.81
N LEU A 96 -26.68 20.31 -8.42
CA LEU A 96 -27.07 20.42 -9.83
C LEU A 96 -28.25 21.41 -9.96
N ASN A 97 -28.19 22.29 -10.98
CA ASN A 97 -29.28 23.21 -11.29
C ASN A 97 -30.61 22.44 -11.54
N SER A 98 -31.72 22.93 -11.00
CA SER A 98 -33.04 22.28 -11.04
C SER A 98 -33.67 22.19 -12.43
N GLU A 99 -33.23 23.01 -13.39
CA GLU A 99 -33.65 22.95 -14.79
C GLU A 99 -32.94 21.84 -15.57
N LEU A 100 -31.84 21.30 -15.03
CA LEU A 100 -31.13 20.17 -15.61
C LEU A 100 -31.73 18.84 -15.13
N ARG A 101 -31.57 17.80 -15.94
CA ARG A 101 -31.88 16.42 -15.60
C ARG A 101 -30.59 15.61 -15.67
N ALA A 102 -30.33 14.82 -14.63
CA ALA A 102 -29.15 13.95 -14.57
C ALA A 102 -29.54 12.48 -14.48
N ARG A 103 -28.83 11.65 -15.26
CA ARG A 103 -28.87 10.19 -15.17
C ARG A 103 -27.47 9.67 -14.88
N ILE A 104 -27.30 9.05 -13.71
CA ILE A 104 -26.04 8.46 -13.27
C ILE A 104 -25.94 7.01 -13.77
N ILE A 105 -24.78 6.63 -14.30
CA ILE A 105 -24.51 5.30 -14.85
C ILE A 105 -23.20 4.76 -14.23
N PRO A 106 -23.26 3.70 -13.40
CA PRO A 106 -24.48 3.01 -12.94
C PRO A 106 -25.29 3.83 -11.93
N ALA A 107 -26.61 3.60 -11.85
CA ALA A 107 -27.48 4.32 -10.90
C ALA A 107 -27.32 3.84 -9.44
N THR A 108 -26.90 2.59 -9.27
CA THR A 108 -26.60 1.96 -7.99
C THR A 108 -25.22 1.33 -8.04
N ILE A 109 -24.55 1.27 -6.89
CA ILE A 109 -23.27 0.60 -6.75
C ILE A 109 -23.31 -0.39 -5.59
N LYS A 110 -22.49 -1.42 -5.66
CA LYS A 110 -22.21 -2.31 -4.53
C LYS A 110 -21.05 -1.71 -3.73
N VAL A 111 -21.19 -1.69 -2.41
CA VAL A 111 -20.16 -1.25 -1.47
C VAL A 111 -19.98 -2.31 -0.40
N LYS A 112 -18.75 -2.46 0.09
CA LYS A 112 -18.43 -3.31 1.23
C LYS A 112 -17.89 -2.46 2.37
N ILE A 113 -18.63 -2.40 3.45
CA ILE A 113 -18.30 -1.65 4.67
C ILE A 113 -17.70 -2.62 5.66
N GLN A 114 -16.48 -2.33 6.11
CA GLN A 114 -15.76 -3.16 7.07
C GLN A 114 -15.30 -2.32 8.27
N PRO A 115 -15.22 -2.91 9.47
CA PRO A 115 -14.56 -2.25 10.59
C PRO A 115 -13.13 -1.85 10.22
N ARG A 116 -12.76 -0.63 10.61
CA ARG A 116 -11.39 -0.16 10.61
C ARG A 116 -10.71 -0.71 11.86
N ILE A 117 -9.61 -1.42 11.68
CA ILE A 117 -8.81 -1.95 12.79
C ILE A 117 -7.37 -1.47 12.68
N THR A 118 -6.71 -1.37 13.82
CA THR A 118 -5.29 -1.06 13.93
C THR A 118 -4.59 -2.20 14.66
N THR A 119 -3.42 -2.62 14.17
CA THR A 119 -2.63 -3.69 14.76
C THR A 119 -1.15 -3.37 14.64
N ALA A 120 -0.37 -3.65 15.69
CA ALA A 120 1.06 -3.51 15.67
C ALA A 120 1.72 -4.77 15.07
N LEU A 121 2.61 -4.60 14.10
CA LEU A 121 3.40 -5.70 13.54
C LEU A 121 4.90 -5.36 13.56
N PRO A 122 5.77 -6.38 13.66
CA PRO A 122 7.21 -6.18 13.58
C PRO A 122 7.64 -5.81 12.16
N VAL A 123 8.73 -5.05 12.07
CA VAL A 123 9.40 -4.68 10.81
C VAL A 123 10.53 -5.66 10.51
N GLU A 124 10.53 -6.22 9.30
CA GLU A 124 11.61 -7.06 8.77
C GLU A 124 12.44 -6.25 7.78
N VAL A 125 13.72 -6.02 8.09
CA VAL A 125 14.64 -5.37 7.16
C VAL A 125 15.14 -6.39 6.13
N ARG A 126 15.00 -6.06 4.85
CA ARG A 126 15.51 -6.86 3.73
C ARG A 126 16.56 -6.08 2.98
N LEU A 127 17.73 -6.68 2.83
CA LEU A 127 18.84 -6.10 2.09
C LEU A 127 18.83 -6.63 0.66
N SER A 128 19.06 -5.77 -0.33
CA SER A 128 19.20 -6.17 -1.74
C SER A 128 20.42 -7.06 -1.99
N ALA A 129 21.47 -6.88 -1.21
CA ALA A 129 22.70 -7.65 -1.26
C ALA A 129 23.17 -7.99 0.17
N LYS A 130 23.67 -9.21 0.35
CA LYS A 130 24.28 -9.68 1.61
C LYS A 130 25.80 -9.52 1.63
N THR A 131 26.39 -9.18 0.49
CA THR A 131 27.83 -9.01 0.29
C THR A 131 28.09 -7.76 -0.53
N VAL A 132 29.27 -7.17 -0.33
CA VAL A 132 29.82 -6.04 -1.07
C VAL A 132 31.19 -6.43 -1.61
N ASN A 133 31.71 -5.70 -2.58
CA ASN A 133 32.97 -5.99 -3.24
C ASN A 133 34.17 -5.76 -2.32
N GLY A 134 35.29 -6.40 -2.65
CA GLY A 134 36.55 -6.26 -1.92
C GLY A 134 36.54 -6.96 -0.57
N ASN A 135 37.33 -6.44 0.37
CA ASN A 135 37.47 -7.00 1.71
C ASN A 135 36.42 -6.43 2.66
N TYR A 136 35.14 -6.34 2.26
CA TYR A 136 34.07 -5.78 3.09
C TYR A 136 32.89 -6.75 3.22
N LYS A 137 32.22 -6.73 4.38
CA LYS A 137 31.05 -7.55 4.70
C LYS A 137 29.93 -6.68 5.27
N VAL A 138 28.71 -7.00 4.86
CA VAL A 138 27.50 -6.35 5.35
C VAL A 138 27.14 -6.93 6.72
N GLY A 139 27.05 -6.07 7.73
CA GLY A 139 26.65 -6.43 9.09
C GLY A 139 25.14 -6.56 9.25
N THR A 140 24.70 -6.84 10.48
CA THR A 140 23.27 -6.93 10.81
C THR A 140 22.62 -5.54 10.76
N PRO A 141 21.57 -5.34 9.95
CA PRO A 141 20.89 -4.05 9.85
C PRO A 141 20.13 -3.73 11.15
N LYS A 142 20.07 -2.44 11.49
CA LYS A 142 19.34 -1.91 12.65
C LYS A 142 18.30 -0.91 12.18
N ALA A 143 17.03 -1.20 12.47
CA ALA A 143 15.92 -0.28 12.25
C ALA A 143 15.76 0.68 13.43
N SER A 144 15.39 1.94 13.17
CA SER A 144 15.08 2.90 14.22
C SER A 144 13.84 2.51 15.05
N LEU A 145 12.95 1.72 14.45
CA LEU A 145 11.77 1.15 15.09
C LEU A 145 11.59 -0.30 14.66
N ASN A 146 11.37 -1.18 15.63
CA ASN A 146 11.16 -2.61 15.38
C ASN A 146 9.69 -2.98 15.18
N THR A 147 8.76 -2.10 15.57
CA THR A 147 7.31 -2.31 15.45
C THR A 147 6.64 -1.07 14.89
N VAL A 148 5.58 -1.27 14.11
CA VAL A 148 4.79 -0.19 13.51
C VAL A 148 3.30 -0.51 13.55
N GLN A 149 2.48 0.54 13.48
CA GLN A 149 1.03 0.42 13.48
C GLN A 149 0.51 0.28 12.05
N ILE A 150 -0.35 -0.71 11.82
CA ILE A 150 -1.02 -0.93 10.55
C ILE A 150 -2.50 -0.71 10.73
N THR A 151 -3.09 0.14 9.90
CA THR A 151 -4.51 0.47 9.96
C THR A 151 -5.18 0.25 8.61
N GLY A 152 -6.34 -0.40 8.61
CA GLY A 152 -7.10 -0.63 7.38
C GLY A 152 -8.40 -1.40 7.62
N ALA A 153 -9.01 -1.88 6.53
CA ALA A 153 -10.15 -2.77 6.63
C ALA A 153 -9.76 -4.08 7.33
N LYS A 154 -10.64 -4.62 8.17
CA LYS A 154 -10.40 -5.87 8.92
C LYS A 154 -9.88 -7.02 8.05
N SER A 155 -10.41 -7.20 6.83
CA SER A 155 -9.92 -8.23 5.91
C SER A 155 -8.48 -8.00 5.45
N GLU A 156 -8.12 -6.74 5.16
CA GLU A 156 -6.81 -6.36 4.65
C GLU A 156 -5.75 -6.48 5.74
N VAL A 157 -6.01 -5.93 6.93
CA VAL A 157 -5.08 -6.03 8.07
C VAL A 157 -4.80 -7.49 8.43
N LYS A 158 -5.82 -8.36 8.41
CA LYS A 158 -5.65 -9.81 8.65
C LYS A 158 -4.84 -10.53 7.57
N ARG A 159 -4.77 -10.00 6.35
CA ARG A 159 -3.99 -10.58 5.26
C ARG A 159 -2.51 -10.21 5.35
N VAL A 160 -2.16 -9.15 6.06
CA VAL A 160 -0.77 -8.74 6.22
C VAL A 160 0.00 -9.85 6.94
N ALA A 161 1.02 -10.37 6.27
CA ALA A 161 1.91 -11.37 6.84
C ALA A 161 3.13 -10.69 7.49
N LYS A 162 3.68 -9.67 6.84
CA LYS A 162 4.91 -8.99 7.25
C LYS A 162 4.89 -7.52 6.84
N VAL A 163 5.59 -6.68 7.60
CA VAL A 163 6.00 -5.34 7.16
C VAL A 163 7.47 -5.39 6.84
N ILE A 164 7.83 -4.97 5.63
CA ILE A 164 9.22 -5.02 5.17
C ILE A 164 9.78 -3.61 4.93
N ALA A 165 11.06 -3.45 5.22
CA ALA A 165 11.87 -2.30 4.83
C ALA A 165 12.95 -2.80 3.88
N VAL A 166 12.87 -2.45 2.59
CA VAL A 166 13.85 -2.87 1.59
C VAL A 166 14.97 -1.83 1.50
N VAL A 167 16.19 -2.22 1.84
CA VAL A 167 17.39 -1.38 1.78
C VAL A 167 18.24 -1.81 0.61
N ASN A 168 18.54 -0.87 -0.28
CA ASN A 168 19.43 -1.10 -1.40
C ASN A 168 20.88 -0.84 -0.96
N VAL A 169 21.67 -1.91 -0.87
CA VAL A 169 23.09 -1.84 -0.51
C VAL A 169 23.93 -1.77 -1.80
N PRO A 170 24.67 -0.68 -2.07
CA PRO A 170 25.56 -0.58 -3.22
C PRO A 170 26.69 -1.61 -3.16
N LYS A 171 27.07 -2.21 -4.29
CA LYS A 171 28.14 -3.22 -4.35
C LYS A 171 29.51 -2.67 -3.94
N ASN A 172 29.75 -1.38 -4.11
CA ASN A 172 31.01 -0.70 -3.78
C ASN A 172 30.97 0.00 -2.41
N ALA A 173 30.01 -0.32 -1.56
CA ALA A 173 29.89 0.34 -0.26
C ALA A 173 31.02 -0.10 0.68
N THR A 174 31.75 0.88 1.24
CA THR A 174 32.93 0.69 2.10
C THR A 174 32.75 1.25 3.51
N SER A 175 31.61 1.90 3.79
CA SER A 175 31.25 2.52 5.06
C SER A 175 29.79 2.24 5.42
N ASP A 176 29.46 2.41 6.69
CA ASP A 176 28.08 2.26 7.18
C ASP A 176 27.09 3.05 6.33
N LEU A 177 25.96 2.41 6.03
CA LEU A 177 24.89 2.98 5.23
C LEU A 177 23.72 3.35 6.15
N GLN A 178 23.32 4.61 6.16
CA GLN A 178 22.11 5.07 6.84
C GLN A 178 21.13 5.60 5.80
N GLN A 179 19.92 5.03 5.77
CA GLN A 179 18.89 5.40 4.79
C GLN A 179 17.51 5.51 5.44
N GLN A 180 16.70 6.43 4.93
CA GLN A 180 15.28 6.48 5.24
C GLN A 180 14.53 5.60 4.24
N VAL A 181 13.75 4.65 4.76
CA VAL A 181 13.15 3.56 3.97
C VAL A 181 11.64 3.57 4.17
N THR A 182 10.90 3.52 3.07
CA THR A 182 9.44 3.37 3.08
C THR A 182 9.06 1.94 3.42
N LEU A 183 8.16 1.80 4.40
CA LEU A 183 7.65 0.51 4.83
C LEU A 183 6.56 -0.01 3.88
N GLN A 184 6.58 -1.32 3.64
CA GLN A 184 5.57 -1.98 2.82
C GLN A 184 4.95 -3.14 3.60
N ALA A 185 3.62 -3.15 3.69
CA ALA A 185 2.88 -4.31 4.21
C ALA A 185 2.64 -5.31 3.08
N ILE A 186 3.11 -6.54 3.26
CA ILE A 186 2.96 -7.62 2.28
C ILE A 186 2.18 -8.80 2.85
N ASP A 187 1.48 -9.52 1.98
CA ASP A 187 0.81 -10.77 2.32
C ASP A 187 1.75 -11.98 2.21
N ARG A 188 1.21 -13.18 2.45
CA ARG A 188 1.96 -14.45 2.37
C ARG A 188 2.49 -14.76 0.97
N ARG A 189 1.93 -14.16 -0.07
CA ARG A 189 2.36 -14.31 -1.48
C ARG A 189 3.38 -13.23 -1.87
N GLY A 190 3.76 -12.36 -0.94
CA GLY A 190 4.66 -11.24 -1.19
C GLY A 190 4.01 -10.05 -1.91
N GLN A 191 2.67 -10.02 -2.01
CA GLN A 191 1.96 -8.92 -2.66
C GLN A 191 1.67 -7.80 -1.66
N THR A 192 1.71 -6.55 -2.11
CA THR A 192 1.39 -5.40 -1.27
C THR A 192 -0.09 -5.40 -0.88
N VAL A 193 -0.36 -5.05 0.37
CA VAL A 193 -1.72 -4.98 0.92
C VAL A 193 -2.12 -3.51 1.07
N ASN A 194 -3.39 -3.19 0.76
CA ASN A 194 -3.89 -1.83 0.84
C ASN A 194 -4.22 -1.44 2.29
N VAL A 195 -3.19 -1.03 3.02
CA VAL A 195 -3.26 -0.59 4.43
C VAL A 195 -2.38 0.65 4.64
N VAL A 196 -2.68 1.42 5.69
CA VAL A 196 -1.87 2.56 6.12
C VAL A 196 -0.88 2.08 7.19
N VAL A 197 0.41 2.31 6.97
CA VAL A 197 1.49 1.98 7.92
C VAL A 197 1.98 3.27 8.58
N MET A 198 2.09 3.28 9.91
CA MET A 198 2.51 4.44 10.70
C MET A 198 3.63 4.07 11.69
N PRO A 199 4.80 4.74 11.63
CA PRO A 199 5.20 5.69 10.60
C PRO A 199 5.33 5.03 9.22
N SER A 200 5.19 5.81 8.14
CA SER A 200 5.32 5.30 6.77
C SER A 200 6.76 5.04 6.35
N THR A 201 7.71 5.69 7.02
CA THR A 201 9.15 5.56 6.78
C THR A 201 9.89 5.44 8.09
N ILE A 202 11.00 4.70 8.10
CA ILE A 202 11.92 4.59 9.23
C ILE A 202 13.37 4.78 8.78
N SER A 203 14.27 5.11 9.71
CA SER A 203 15.70 5.10 9.42
C SER A 203 16.25 3.69 9.64
N VAL A 204 17.08 3.22 8.72
CA VAL A 204 17.78 1.93 8.83
C VAL A 204 19.27 2.18 8.67
N THR A 205 20.05 1.65 9.61
CA THR A 205 21.51 1.66 9.57
C THR A 205 22.01 0.25 9.26
N VAL A 206 22.86 0.13 8.24
CA VAL A 206 23.50 -1.11 7.83
C VAL A 206 25.01 -0.96 8.03
N PRO A 207 25.60 -1.62 9.03
CA PRO A 207 27.04 -1.56 9.25
C PRO A 207 27.81 -2.23 8.11
N ILE A 208 28.95 -1.67 7.70
CA ILE A 208 29.85 -2.28 6.72
C ILE A 208 31.24 -2.44 7.34
N ASN A 209 31.64 -3.68 7.54
CA ASN A 209 32.88 -4.01 8.22
C ASN A 209 33.94 -4.49 7.23
N ALA A 210 35.19 -4.07 7.41
CA ALA A 210 36.31 -4.66 6.70
C ALA A 210 36.49 -6.12 7.15
N SER A 211 36.35 -7.07 6.23
CA SER A 211 36.76 -8.46 6.41
C SER A 211 38.28 -8.49 6.38
N LYS A 212 38.94 -8.52 7.55
CA LYS A 212 40.33 -8.97 7.59
C LYS A 212 40.36 -10.38 7.02
N SER A 213 41.15 -10.60 5.98
CA SER A 213 41.58 -11.96 5.66
C SER A 213 42.41 -12.41 6.85
N ASP A 214 42.00 -13.48 7.51
CA ASP A 214 42.87 -14.21 8.43
C ASP A 214 43.99 -14.85 7.59
N SER A 215 45.01 -14.06 7.27
CA SER A 215 46.29 -14.55 6.79
C SER A 215 47.24 -14.66 7.97
N ASN A 216 47.00 -15.59 8.90
CA ASN A 216 48.05 -16.25 9.66
C ASN A 216 47.53 -17.49 10.43
N SER A 217 47.29 -18.62 9.76
CA SER A 217 47.50 -19.91 10.43
C SER A 217 48.98 -20.25 10.32
N SER A 218 49.81 -19.64 11.17
CA SER A 218 51.17 -20.11 11.37
C SER A 218 51.09 -21.47 12.06
N SER A 219 51.21 -22.53 11.27
CA SER A 219 51.52 -23.87 11.73
C SER A 219 52.85 -23.84 12.47
N SER A 220 52.83 -23.81 13.79
CA SER A 220 54.00 -24.10 14.61
C SER A 220 54.14 -25.62 14.71
N SER A 221 54.78 -26.21 13.71
CA SER A 221 55.39 -27.53 13.82
C SER A 221 56.65 -27.41 14.67
N SER A 222 56.57 -27.79 15.95
CA SER A 222 57.74 -28.12 16.76
C SER A 222 57.93 -29.63 16.70
N SER A 223 58.72 -30.06 15.73
CA SER A 223 59.41 -31.35 15.75
C SER A 223 60.49 -31.31 16.82
N GLU A 224 60.35 -32.15 17.84
CA GLU A 224 61.44 -32.48 18.75
C GLU A 224 61.48 -34.00 18.84
N SER A 225 62.62 -34.58 18.43
CA SER A 225 62.89 -36.01 18.48
C SER A 225 64.20 -36.23 19.22
N SER A 226 64.26 -37.40 19.90
CA SER A 226 65.38 -38.03 20.62
C SER A 226 65.38 -37.69 22.13
N SER A 227 65.40 -38.62 23.08
CA SER A 227 65.90 -39.99 23.07
C SER A 227 65.47 -40.80 24.32
N ASN A 228 65.04 -42.04 24.08
CA ASN A 228 65.38 -43.31 24.74
C ASN A 228 65.63 -43.37 26.28
N LYS A 229 64.77 -44.09 27.04
CA LYS A 229 65.05 -45.43 27.64
C LYS A 229 63.99 -45.85 28.68
N THR A 230 63.39 -47.02 28.41
CA THR A 230 63.15 -48.19 29.29
C THR A 230 62.84 -47.97 30.78
N SER A 231 61.68 -48.46 31.24
CA SER A 231 61.58 -49.48 32.30
C SER A 231 60.17 -50.07 32.37
N GLU A 232 60.15 -51.39 32.54
CA GLU A 232 59.00 -52.27 32.75
C GLU A 232 58.13 -51.87 33.94
N SER A 233 56.82 -52.17 33.89
CA SER A 233 56.25 -53.23 34.74
C SER A 233 54.81 -53.56 34.36
N GLN A 234 54.51 -54.85 34.43
CA GLN A 234 53.21 -55.52 34.32
C GLN A 234 52.24 -54.97 35.38
N SER A 235 50.90 -55.02 35.25
CA SER A 235 50.10 -56.23 35.45
C SER A 235 48.59 -55.91 35.38
N GLN A 236 47.86 -56.74 34.64
CA GLN A 236 46.61 -57.45 34.97
C GLN A 236 45.36 -56.76 35.59
N SER A 237 44.23 -56.95 34.86
CA SER A 237 42.87 -57.39 35.27
C SER A 237 42.22 -56.81 36.55
N SER A 238 40.93 -56.46 36.57
CA SER A 238 39.81 -57.42 36.53
C SER A 238 38.44 -56.73 36.39
N GLN A 239 37.49 -57.42 35.77
CA GLN A 239 36.05 -57.19 35.80
C GLN A 239 35.45 -57.50 37.18
N SER A 240 34.32 -56.86 37.52
CA SER A 240 33.07 -57.47 38.06
C SER A 240 32.15 -56.34 38.56
N GLU A 241 31.04 -56.06 37.87
CA GLU A 241 29.68 -56.50 38.23
C GLU A 241 29.14 -55.96 39.57
N LYS A 242 28.04 -55.18 39.54
CA LYS A 242 26.79 -55.64 40.14
C LYS A 242 25.56 -54.87 39.62
N SER A 243 24.51 -55.65 39.59
CA SER A 243 23.18 -55.59 38.98
C SER A 243 22.11 -54.80 39.75
N SER A 244 20.94 -54.75 39.09
CA SER A 244 19.55 -54.75 39.61
C SER A 244 18.87 -53.37 39.66
N SER A 245 17.59 -53.19 39.36
CA SER A 245 16.52 -53.87 38.60
C SER A 245 15.22 -53.10 38.94
N SER A 246 14.15 -53.30 38.14
CA SER A 246 12.74 -52.89 38.30
C SER A 246 12.36 -51.63 37.51
N GLU A 247 11.66 -51.65 36.38
CA GLU A 247 10.56 -52.50 35.84
C GLU A 247 9.16 -52.17 36.40
N SER A 248 8.18 -52.22 35.48
CA SER A 248 6.73 -51.93 35.50
C SER A 248 6.32 -50.47 35.22
N SER A 249 5.71 -50.11 34.06
CA SER A 249 4.42 -50.52 33.45
C SER A 249 3.23 -50.08 34.32
N SER A 250 2.13 -49.51 33.83
CA SER A 250 1.48 -49.49 32.52
C SER A 250 0.21 -48.61 32.61
N ASP A 251 -0.27 -48.18 31.45
CA ASP A 251 -1.69 -48.05 31.06
C ASP A 251 -2.64 -47.10 31.82
N SER A 252 -3.26 -46.16 31.10
CA SER A 252 -4.49 -46.46 30.34
C SER A 252 -5.22 -45.18 29.90
N SER A 253 -5.69 -45.27 28.67
CA SER A 253 -6.68 -44.43 27.98
C SER A 253 -8.00 -44.22 28.74
N ASN A 254 -8.64 -43.07 28.51
CA ASN A 254 -9.91 -42.94 27.77
C ASN A 254 -10.86 -41.89 28.37
N SER A 255 -11.19 -40.85 27.60
CA SER A 255 -12.53 -40.30 27.30
C SER A 255 -12.42 -38.95 26.63
#